data_AF-A0A9W5TZ51-F1
#
_entry.id   AF-A0A9W5TZ51-F1
#
_cell.length_a   1.000
_cell.length_b   1.000
_cell.length_c   1.000
_cell.angle_alpha   90.00
_cell.angle_beta   90.00
_cell.angle_gamma   90.00
#
_symmetry.space_group_name_H-M   'P 1'
#
loop_
_entity.id
_entity.type
_entity.pdbx_description
1 polymer ?
#
loop_
_entity_poly.entity_id
_entity_poly.type
_entity_poly.pdbx_seq_one_letter_code
_entity_poly.pdbx_strand_id
1 'polypeptide(L)' 'MLASYGTINQKGERVAIMEMRKHAAWYLKGLKGNGKVRSRINQVETREELLEILYTYAQELEAAIKAS' A
#
# COMPACT_ATOMS: atom_id res chain seq x y z
N MET A 1 4.67 -23.15 -24.91
CA MET A 1 5.87 -22.71 -24.17
C MET A 1 6.15 -21.28 -24.68
N LEU A 2 5.71 -20.20 -24.05
CA LEU A 2 6.10 -19.76 -22.70
C LEU A 2 4.91 -19.16 -21.92
N ALA A 3 4.60 -19.84 -20.83
CA ALA A 3 4.13 -19.35 -19.54
C ALA A 3 3.21 -18.11 -19.46
N SER A 4 1.95 -18.42 -19.12
CA SER A 4 1.26 -17.81 -17.96
C SER A 4 0.54 -16.46 -18.15
N TYR A 5 -0.49 -16.44 -19.01
CA TYR A 5 -1.63 -15.52 -18.86
C TYR A 5 -2.59 -15.97 -17.73
N GLY A 6 -2.08 -16.61 -16.67
CA GLY A 6 -2.86 -17.47 -15.78
C GLY A 6 -2.94 -17.08 -14.30
N THR A 7 -2.52 -15.88 -13.88
CA THR A 7 -2.36 -15.62 -12.42
C THR A 7 -2.96 -14.33 -11.87
N ILE A 8 -3.76 -13.58 -12.63
CA ILE A 8 -4.43 -12.37 -12.12
C ILE A 8 -5.87 -12.66 -11.66
N ASN A 9 -6.52 -13.71 -12.16
CA ASN A 9 -7.95 -13.98 -11.89
C ASN A 9 -8.26 -14.99 -10.77
N GLN A 10 -7.27 -15.58 -10.08
CA GLN A 10 -7.54 -16.70 -9.14
C GLN A 10 -6.71 -16.67 -7.85
N LYS A 11 -6.20 -15.50 -7.44
CA LYS A 11 -5.67 -15.34 -6.08
C LYS A 11 -6.79 -14.76 -5.23
N GLY A 12 -7.24 -15.51 -4.22
CA GLY A 12 -8.29 -15.05 -3.31
C GLY A 12 -7.94 -13.70 -2.69
N GLU A 13 -8.97 -12.94 -2.30
CA GLU A 13 -8.88 -11.55 -1.82
C GLU A 13 -7.72 -11.32 -0.83
N ARG A 14 -7.55 -12.22 0.14
CA ARG A 14 -6.45 -12.19 1.11
C ARG A 14 -5.06 -12.10 0.47
N VAL A 15 -4.80 -12.88 -0.59
CA VAL A 15 -3.51 -12.88 -1.28
C VAL A 15 -3.33 -11.59 -2.08
N ALA A 16 -4.40 -11.09 -2.69
CA ALA A 16 -4.37 -9.79 -3.38
C ALA A 16 -4.01 -8.66 -2.41
N ILE A 17 -4.63 -8.63 -1.22
CA ILE A 17 -4.30 -7.65 -0.18
C ILE A 17 -2.84 -7.77 0.25
N MET A 18 -2.33 -8.98 0.50
CA MET A 18 -0.93 -9.16 0.88
C MET A 18 0.06 -8.63 -0.16
N GLU A 19 -0.19 -8.84 -1.46
CA GLU A 19 0.63 -8.26 -2.52
C GLU A 19 0.51 -6.74 -2.56
N MET A 20 -0.70 -6.20 -2.40
CA MET A 20 -0.90 -4.75 -2.32
C MET A 20 -0.14 -4.13 -1.13
N ARG A 21 -0.14 -4.77 0.06
CA ARG A 21 0.64 -4.31 1.23
C ARG A 21 2.13 -4.19 0.91
N LYS A 22 2.70 -5.18 0.23
CA LYS A 22 4.12 -5.19 -0.17
C LYS A 22 4.44 -4.02 -1.10
N HIS A 23 3.63 -3.83 -2.14
CA HIS A 23 3.81 -2.73 -3.09
C HIS A 23 3.67 -1.37 -2.41
N ALA A 24 2.61 -1.18 -1.61
CA ALA A 24 2.37 0.05 -0.87
C ALA A 24 3.55 0.38 0.05
N ALA A 25 4.01 -0.58 0.86
CA ALA A 25 5.17 -0.37 1.74
C ALA A 25 6.44 -0.02 0.96
N TRP A 26 6.66 -0.58 -0.23
CA TRP A 26 7.81 -0.24 -1.06
C TRP A 26 7.76 1.21 -1.56
N TYR A 27 6.61 1.69 -2.04
CA TYR A 27 6.44 3.06 -2.52
C TYR A 27 6.68 4.13 -1.45
N LEU A 28 6.45 3.82 -0.17
CA LEU A 28 6.68 4.79 0.91
C LEU A 28 8.15 4.93 1.33
N LYS A 29 9.07 4.15 0.75
CA LYS A 29 10.49 4.21 1.10
C LYS A 29 11.06 5.59 0.80
N GLY A 30 11.66 6.23 1.81
CA GLY A 30 12.30 7.55 1.68
C GLY A 30 11.38 8.72 1.98
N LEU A 31 10.07 8.51 2.18
CA LEU A 31 9.14 9.57 2.55
C LEU A 31 9.21 9.87 4.06
N LYS A 32 9.04 11.13 4.44
CA LYS A 32 9.09 11.56 5.85
C LYS A 32 7.98 10.86 6.66
N GLY A 33 8.33 10.26 7.80
CA GLY A 33 7.36 9.60 8.69
C GLY A 33 6.86 8.23 8.21
N ASN A 34 7.44 7.65 7.15
CA ASN A 34 6.94 6.41 6.54
C ASN A 34 6.91 5.19 7.50
N GLY A 35 7.74 5.15 8.56
CA GLY A 35 7.83 4.00 9.46
C GLY A 35 6.51 3.63 10.15
N LYS A 36 5.76 4.63 10.64
CA LYS A 36 4.45 4.41 11.27
C LYS A 36 3.42 3.91 10.27
N VAL A 37 3.42 4.47 9.06
CA VAL A 37 2.48 4.12 8.00
C VAL A 37 2.74 2.71 7.46
N ARG A 38 4.01 2.35 7.27
CA ARG A 38 4.40 0.98 6.88
C ARG A 38 3.95 -0.07 7.90
N SER A 39 4.05 0.23 9.20
CA SER A 39 3.57 -0.67 10.26
C SER A 39 2.06 -0.90 10.17
N ARG A 40 1.27 0.15 9.90
CA ARG A 40 -0.18 0.06 9.71
C ARG A 40 -0.53 -0.72 8.43
N ILE A 41 0.12 -0.39 7.30
CA ILE A 41 -0.08 -1.09 6.01
C ILE A 41 0.16 -2.59 6.14
N ASN A 42 1.15 -3.03 6.93
CA ASN A 42 1.42 -4.46 7.06
C ASN A 42 0.30 -5.26 7.76
N GLN A 43 -0.63 -4.59 8.44
CA GLN A 43 -1.68 -5.22 9.25
C GLN A 43 -3.07 -5.23 8.59
N VAL A 44 -3.33 -4.42 7.56
CA VAL A 44 -4.69 -4.21 6.99
C VAL A 44 -5.25 -5.39 6.21
N GLU A 45 -6.42 -5.91 6.57
CA GLU A 45 -6.98 -7.12 5.95
C GLU A 45 -7.85 -6.84 4.73
N THR A 46 -8.24 -5.57 4.54
CA THR A 46 -9.14 -5.16 3.46
C THR A 46 -8.48 -4.14 2.53
N ARG A 47 -9.06 -3.99 1.35
CA ARG A 47 -8.63 -2.98 0.37
C ARG A 47 -8.92 -1.57 0.87
N GLU A 48 -10.09 -1.40 1.49
CA GLU A 48 -10.61 -0.13 1.96
C GLU A 48 -9.71 0.46 3.05
N GLU A 49 -9.32 -0.35 4.04
CA GLU A 49 -8.36 0.05 5.09
C GLU A 49 -7.00 0.46 4.48
N LEU A 50 -6.51 -0.29 3.50
CA LEU A 50 -5.25 0.04 2.82
C LEU A 50 -5.33 1.39 2.12
N LEU A 51 -6.41 1.65 1.38
CA LEU A 51 -6.63 2.89 0.66
C LEU A 51 -6.76 4.08 1.63
N GLU A 52 -7.52 3.92 2.71
CA GLU A 52 -7.70 4.96 3.71
C GLU A 52 -6.36 5.42 4.31
N ILE A 53 -5.49 4.47 4.67
CA ILE A 53 -4.15 4.77 5.19
C ILE A 53 -3.31 5.55 4.17
N LEU A 54 -3.33 5.11 2.90
CA LEU A 54 -2.54 5.72 1.85
C LEU A 54 -3.02 7.15 1.52
N TYR A 55 -4.33 7.36 1.43
CA TYR A 55 -4.90 8.70 1.19
C TYR A 55 -4.62 9.65 2.33
N THR A 56 -4.82 9.20 3.58
CA THR A 56 -4.50 10.00 4.77
C THR A 56 -3.03 10.42 4.75
N TYR A 57 -2.13 9.47 4.49
CA TYR A 57 -0.70 9.77 4.46
C TYR A 57 -0.31 10.73 3.32
N ALA A 58 -0.92 10.58 2.14
CA ALA A 58 -0.69 11.49 1.02
C ALA A 58 -1.12 12.93 1.37
N GLN A 59 -2.29 13.10 2.00
CA GLN A 59 -2.77 14.41 2.45
C GLN A 59 -1.85 15.04 3.51
N GLU A 60 -1.39 14.26 4.48
CA GLU A 60 -0.43 14.72 5.49
C GLU A 60 0.89 15.20 4.86
N LEU A 61 1.40 14.46 3.87
CA LEU A 61 2.61 14.83 3.14
C LEU A 61 2.41 16.11 2.32
N GLU A 62 1.30 16.23 1.59
CA GLU A 62 0.99 17.43 0.82
C GLU A 62 0.84 18.67 1.72
N ALA A 63 0.17 18.53 2.85
CA ALA A 63 0.03 19.61 3.83
C ALA A 63 1.39 20.02 4.39
N ALA A 64 2.26 19.06 4.70
CA ALA A 64 3.61 19.33 5.19
C ALA A 64 4.48 20.05 4.15
N ILE A 65 4.35 19.70 2.86
CA ILE A 65 5.07 20.36 1.76
C ILE A 65 4.57 21.79 1.55
N LYS A 66 3.26 22.04 1.65
CA LYS A 66 2.68 23.40 1.52
C LYS A 66 3.04 24.31 2.69
N ALA A 67 3.33 23.74 3.86
CA ALA A 67 3.67 24.49 5.07
C ALA A 67 5.17 24.77 5.22
N SER A 68 6.02 24.19 4.35
CA SER A 68 7.47 24.42 4.28
C SER A 68 7.84 25.38 3.17
#